data_AF-A0A242MWT4-F1
#
_entry.id   AF-A0A242MWT4-F1
#
_cell.length_a   1.000
_cell.length_b   1.000
_cell.length_c   1.000
_cell.angle_alpha   90.00
_cell.angle_beta   90.00
_cell.angle_gamma   90.00
#
_symmetry.space_group_name_H-M   'P 1'
#
loop_
_entity.id
_entity.type
_entity.pdbx_description
1 polymer ?
#
loop_
_entity_poly.entity_id
_entity_poly.type
_entity_poly.pdbx_seq_one_letter_code
_entity_poly.pdbx_strand_id
1 'polypeptide(L)'
;MLVLDDLFLSRSIPDVAGALLQTLVHQRYKLRRSVMVTSNRVVQDWGAYLGDNTMSSTILDRLMHHCHSLEFDGRSYRLKEAAQTLARKTKAS
;
A
#
# COMPACT_ATOMS: atom_id res chain seq x y z
N MET A 1 0.23 -16.86 2.22
CA MET A 1 0.11 -15.55 1.54
C MET A 1 0.37 -14.47 2.58
N LEU A 2 1.10 -13.41 2.23
CA LEU A 2 1.31 -12.25 3.10
C LEU A 2 0.57 -11.04 2.50
N VAL A 3 -0.12 -10.27 3.34
CA VAL A 3 -0.79 -9.02 2.95
C VAL A 3 -0.12 -7.87 3.69
N LEU A 4 0.35 -6.87 2.95
CA LEU A 4 0.85 -5.61 3.46
C LEU A 4 -0.19 -4.55 3.14
N ASP A 5 -0.99 -4.19 4.14
CA ASP A 5 -2.11 -3.28 3.96
C ASP A 5 -1.72 -1.83 4.29
N ASP A 6 -2.22 -0.89 3.49
CA ASP A 6 -2.05 0.56 3.64
C ASP A 6 -0.60 1.01 3.88
N LEU A 7 0.33 0.50 3.06
CA LEU A 7 1.74 0.93 3.14
C LEU A 7 1.86 2.45 2.95
N PHE A 8 2.73 3.05 3.77
CA PHE A 8 3.06 4.49 3.78
C PHE A 8 1.95 5.43 4.29
N LEU A 9 0.95 4.88 5.01
CA LEU A 9 -0.06 5.70 5.67
C LEU A 9 0.48 6.45 6.91
N SER A 10 1.46 5.88 7.61
CA SER A 10 2.03 6.46 8.83
C SER A 10 2.73 7.79 8.56
N ARG A 11 2.50 8.78 9.44
CA ARG A 11 3.12 10.13 9.34
C ARG A 11 4.63 10.12 9.48
N SER A 12 5.17 9.16 10.22
CA SER A 12 6.60 8.98 10.44
C SER A 12 6.92 7.50 10.29
N ILE A 13 7.90 7.19 9.48
CA ILE A 13 8.39 5.82 9.25
C ILE A 13 9.77 5.75 9.89
N PRO A 14 10.01 4.82 10.82
CA PRO A 14 11.34 4.64 11.40
C PRO A 14 12.36 4.28 10.32
N ASP A 15 13.60 4.77 10.44
CA ASP A 15 14.68 4.51 9.47
C ASP A 15 14.91 3.01 9.22
N VAL A 16 14.72 2.17 10.24
CA VAL A 16 14.86 0.71 10.15
C VAL A 16 13.76 0.03 9.33
N ALA A 17 12.60 0.67 9.17
CA ALA A 17 11.42 0.04 8.57
C ALA A 17 11.65 -0.32 7.10
N GLY A 18 12.41 0.50 6.36
CA GLY A 18 12.78 0.20 4.97
C GLY A 18 13.60 -1.07 4.85
N ALA A 19 14.63 -1.22 5.71
CA ALA A 19 15.48 -2.40 5.71
C ALA A 19 14.71 -3.68 6.07
N LEU A 20 13.75 -3.58 6.99
CA LEU A 20 12.84 -4.68 7.34
C LEU A 20 11.94 -5.06 6.16
N LEU A 21 11.34 -4.07 5.49
CA LEU A 21 10.52 -4.30 4.31
C LEU A 21 11.33 -4.95 3.18
N GLN A 22 12.55 -4.45 2.92
CA GLN A 22 13.45 -5.04 1.94
C GLN A 22 13.76 -6.50 2.25
N THR A 23 14.13 -6.80 3.49
CA THR A 23 14.42 -8.17 3.93
C THR A 23 13.21 -9.08 3.74
N LEU A 24 12.02 -8.61 4.14
CA LEU A 24 10.77 -9.35 3.99
C LEU A 24 10.45 -9.63 2.51
N VAL A 25 10.51 -8.60 1.66
CA VAL A 25 10.23 -8.72 0.21
C VAL A 25 11.24 -9.66 -0.44
N HIS A 26 12.52 -9.53 -0.12
CA HIS A 26 13.58 -10.40 -0.65
C HIS A 26 13.35 -11.87 -0.28
N GLN A 27 13.01 -12.17 0.98
CA GLN A 27 12.74 -13.53 1.44
C GLN A 27 11.50 -14.13 0.75
N ARG A 28 10.43 -13.34 0.59
CA ARG A 28 9.21 -13.79 -0.09
C ARG A 28 9.45 -14.05 -1.58
N TYR A 29 10.18 -13.15 -2.24
CA TYR A 29 10.57 -13.28 -3.64
C TYR A 29 11.42 -14.54 -3.86
N LYS A 30 12.47 -14.76 -3.05
CA LYS A 30 13.34 -15.95 -3.14
C LYS A 30 12.58 -17.26 -2.97
N LEU A 31 11.64 -17.29 -2.03
CA LEU A 31 10.82 -18.47 -1.75
C LEU A 31 9.59 -18.61 -2.68
N ARG A 32 9.43 -17.71 -3.66
CA ARG A 32 8.26 -17.64 -4.56
C ARG A 32 6.93 -17.68 -3.81
N ARG A 33 6.83 -16.94 -2.71
CA ARG A 33 5.60 -16.84 -1.89
C ARG A 33 4.85 -15.57 -2.24
N SER A 34 3.53 -15.69 -2.44
CA SER A 34 2.67 -14.55 -2.80
C SER A 34 2.65 -13.46 -1.73
N VAL A 35 2.77 -12.21 -2.19
CA VAL A 35 2.62 -10.98 -1.42
C VAL A 35 1.57 -10.12 -2.11
N MET A 36 0.60 -9.65 -1.33
CA MET A 36 -0.33 -8.60 -1.76
C MET A 36 0.04 -7.32 -1.04
N VAL A 37 0.06 -6.21 -1.76
CA VAL A 37 0.34 -4.89 -1.21
C VAL A 37 -0.80 -3.95 -1.58
N THR A 38 -1.28 -3.19 -0.62
CA THR A 38 -2.14 -2.03 -0.86
C THR A 38 -1.40 -0.77 -0.39
N SER A 39 -1.56 0.31 -1.14
CA SER A 39 -1.04 1.62 -0.77
C SER A 39 -1.89 2.69 -1.41
N ASN A 40 -2.01 3.82 -0.72
CA ASN A 40 -2.60 5.05 -1.25
C ASN A 40 -1.55 5.96 -1.93
N ARG A 41 -0.30 5.48 -2.06
CA ARG A 41 0.81 6.18 -2.71
C ARG A 41 1.17 5.48 -4.00
N VAL A 42 1.45 6.27 -5.03
CA VAL A 42 2.00 5.75 -6.28
C VAL A 42 3.40 5.21 -6.03
N VAL A 43 3.79 4.15 -6.75
CA VAL A 43 5.07 3.45 -6.55
C VAL A 43 6.29 4.37 -6.71
N GLN A 44 6.16 5.41 -7.53
CA GLN A 44 7.19 6.40 -7.80
C GLN A 44 7.56 7.21 -6.54
N ASP A 45 6.63 7.39 -5.61
CA ASP A 45 6.84 8.20 -4.41
C ASP A 45 7.49 7.43 -3.26
N TRP A 46 7.62 6.10 -3.38
CA TRP A 46 8.09 5.24 -2.28
C TRP A 46 9.50 5.59 -1.79
N GLY A 47 10.36 6.10 -2.67
CA GLY A 47 11.70 6.55 -2.31
C GLY A 47 11.69 7.69 -1.29
N ALA A 48 10.75 8.62 -1.41
CA ALA A 48 10.58 9.72 -0.45
C ALA A 48 10.09 9.22 0.91
N TYR A 49 9.22 8.21 0.93
CA TYR A 49 8.70 7.65 2.18
C TYR A 49 9.69 6.73 2.91
N LEU A 50 10.51 6.00 2.16
CA LEU A 50 11.53 5.11 2.71
C LEU A 50 12.82 5.85 3.06
N GLY A 51 13.01 7.08 2.59
CA GLY A 51 14.23 7.88 2.83
C GLY A 51 15.46 7.40 2.05
N ASP A 52 15.33 6.34 1.26
CA ASP A 52 16.40 5.76 0.45
C ASP A 52 15.85 5.29 -0.90
N ASN A 53 16.20 6.03 -1.96
CA ASN A 53 15.78 5.74 -3.33
C ASN A 53 16.37 4.42 -3.87
N THR A 54 17.59 4.05 -3.45
CA THR A 54 18.25 2.81 -3.87
C THR A 54 17.59 1.60 -3.23
N MET A 55 17.22 1.71 -1.95
CA MET A 55 16.45 0.67 -1.27
C MET A 55 15.04 0.55 -1.85
N SER A 56 14.37 1.67 -2.10
CA SER A 56 13.04 1.69 -2.70
C SER A 56 13.02 1.03 -4.08
N SER A 57 13.96 1.38 -4.97
CA SER A 57 14.06 0.76 -6.29
C SER A 57 14.34 -0.74 -6.18
N THR A 58 15.16 -1.15 -5.21
CA THR A 58 15.45 -2.56 -4.94
C THR A 58 14.19 -3.31 -4.52
N ILE A 59 13.37 -2.75 -3.63
CA ILE A 59 12.09 -3.34 -3.21
C ILE A 59 11.13 -3.45 -4.39
N LEU A 60 10.94 -2.34 -5.12
CA LEU A 60 10.01 -2.25 -6.25
C LEU A 60 10.39 -3.24 -7.35
N ASP A 61 11.66 -3.37 -7.69
CA ASP A 61 12.15 -4.35 -8.68
C ASP A 61 11.64 -5.76 -8.38
N ARG A 62 11.70 -6.20 -7.12
CA ARG A 62 11.27 -7.57 -6.74
C ARG A 62 9.76 -7.72 -6.67
N LEU A 63 9.05 -6.68 -6.26
CA LEU A 63 7.58 -6.69 -6.27
C LEU A 63 7.06 -6.71 -7.71
N MET A 64 7.61 -5.86 -8.59
CA MET A 64 7.11 -5.63 -9.94
C MET A 64 7.49 -6.72 -10.94
N HIS A 65 8.56 -7.50 -10.69
CA HIS A 65 8.99 -8.55 -11.62
C HIS A 65 7.90 -9.61 -11.89
N HIS A 66 7.08 -9.95 -10.88
CA HIS A 66 6.00 -10.93 -11.01
C HIS A 66 4.71 -10.44 -10.33
N CYS A 67 4.24 -9.24 -10.69
CA CYS A 67 2.99 -8.69 -10.15
C CYS A 67 1.88 -8.53 -11.19
N HIS A 68 0.66 -8.43 -10.66
CA HIS A 68 -0.43 -7.75 -11.33
C HIS A 68 -0.67 -6.41 -10.62
N SER A 69 -0.46 -5.30 -11.32
CA SER A 69 -0.76 -3.97 -10.80
C SER A 69 -2.25 -3.67 -11.01
N LEU A 70 -2.91 -3.21 -9.96
CA LEU A 70 -4.30 -2.75 -10.00
C LEU A 70 -4.33 -1.32 -9.46
N GLU A 71 -4.66 -0.39 -10.34
CA GLU A 71 -4.90 1.00 -9.97
C GLU A 71 -6.39 1.20 -9.74
N PHE A 72 -6.73 1.77 -8.58
CA PHE A 72 -8.10 2.07 -8.20
C PHE A 72 -8.31 3.57 -8.23
N ASP A 73 -9.26 4.02 -9.02
CA ASP A 73 -9.69 5.41 -9.10
C ASP A 73 -11.11 5.59 -8.52
N GLY A 74 -11.49 6.84 -8.31
CA GLY A 74 -12.83 7.20 -7.87
C GLY A 74 -12.98 7.54 -6.38
N ARG A 75 -14.23 7.75 -5.98
CA ARG A 75 -14.58 8.27 -4.66
C ARG A 75 -14.62 7.16 -3.62
N SER A 76 -14.24 7.50 -2.39
CA SER A 76 -14.31 6.60 -1.24
C SER A 76 -15.71 5.99 -1.07
N TYR A 77 -15.78 4.66 -1.04
CA TYR A 77 -17.00 3.93 -0.73
C TYR A 77 -17.59 4.32 0.63
N ARG A 78 -16.72 4.58 1.64
CA ARG A 78 -17.13 5.03 2.97
C ARG A 78 -17.92 6.34 2.92
N LEU A 79 -17.53 7.28 2.05
CA LEU A 79 -18.25 8.54 1.88
C LEU A 79 -19.63 8.31 1.24
N LYS A 80 -19.72 7.40 0.26
CA LYS A 80 -20.98 7.03 -0.38
C LYS A 80 -21.96 6.42 0.62
N GLU A 81 -21.50 5.49 1.46
CA GLU A 81 -22.32 4.84 2.49
C GLU A 81 -22.74 5.81 3.59
N ALA A 82 -21.85 6.70 4.03
CA ALA A 82 -22.16 7.74 4.99
C ALA A 82 -23.26 8.68 4.46
N ALA A 83 -23.16 9.12 3.20
CA ALA A 83 -24.17 9.96 2.56
C ALA A 83 -25.53 9.24 2.45
N GLN A 84 -25.55 7.96 2.09
CA GLN A 84 -26.78 7.15 2.05
C GLN A 84 -27.43 7.01 3.43
N THR A 85 -26.61 6.80 4.47
CA THR A 85 -27.08 6.69 5.85
C THR A 85 -27.71 7.99 6.35
N LEU A 86 -27.07 9.12 6.06
CA LEU A 86 -27.59 10.46 6.37
C LEU A 86 -28.92 10.72 5.67
N ALA A 87 -29.00 10.46 4.35
CA ALA A 87 -30.23 10.66 3.58
C ALA A 87 -31.40 9.80 4.11
N ARG A 88 -31.13 8.59 4.59
CA ARG A 88 -32.15 7.73 5.21
C ARG A 88 -32.66 8.29 6.54
N LYS A 89 -31.78 8.87 7.36
CA LYS A 89 -32.17 9.51 8.63
C LYS A 89 -33.04 10.74 8.41
N THR A 90 -32.73 11.58 7.42
CA THR A 90 -33.53 12.78 7.11
C THR A 90 -34.92 12.44 6.58
N LYS A 91 -35.09 11.30 5.88
CA LYS A 91 -36.41 10.84 5.40
C LYS A 91 -37.28 10.18 6.47
N ALA A 92 -36.69 9.76 7.59
CA ALA A 92 -37.39 9.09 8.69
C ALA A 92 -37.78 10.03 9.82
N SER A 93 -37.42 11.32 9.71
CA SER A 93 -37.76 12.40 10.63
C SER A 93 -38.74 13.36 9.98
#